data_AF-A0AAP8N734-F1
#
_entry.id   AF-A0AAP8N734-F1
#
_cell.length_a   1.000
_cell.length_b   1.000
_cell.length_c   1.000
_cell.angle_alpha   90.00
_cell.angle_beta   90.00
_cell.angle_gamma   90.00
#
_symmetry.space_group_name_H-M   'P 1'
#
loop_
_entity.id
_entity.type
_entity.pdbx_description
1 polymer ?
#
loop_
_entity_poly.entity_id
_entity_poly.type
_entity_poly.pdbx_seq_one_letter_code
_entity_poly.pdbx_strand_id
1 'polypeptide(L)' 'MVANRQDAWTKEEDNYLAEVVLKSINEGSTQLTAFKIVAGNLSRTAAACGYRWN' A
#
# COMPACT_ATOMS: atom_id res chain seq x y z
N MET A 1 -0.94 13.25 17.96
CA MET A 1 -0.10 13.30 16.75
C MET A 1 -1.01 13.61 15.58
N VAL A 2 -0.79 14.71 14.87
CA VAL A 2 -1.52 15.01 13.64
C VAL A 2 -0.97 14.07 12.57
N ALA A 3 -1.77 13.13 12.08
CA ALA A 3 -1.40 12.32 10.93
C ALA A 3 -1.24 13.27 9.74
N ASN A 4 -0.02 13.46 9.26
CA ASN A 4 0.24 14.32 8.12
C ASN A 4 -0.41 13.68 6.89
N ARG A 5 -1.46 14.32 6.35
CA ARG A 5 -2.23 13.76 5.23
C ARG A 5 -1.36 13.79 3.98
N GLN A 6 -1.08 12.61 3.42
CA GLN A 6 -0.35 12.46 2.16
C GLN A 6 -1.35 12.35 1.01
N ASP A 7 -1.59 13.45 0.30
CA ASP A 7 -2.60 13.51 -0.77
C ASP A 7 -2.10 12.93 -2.11
N ALA A 8 -0.81 13.07 -2.41
CA ALA A 8 -0.21 12.57 -3.65
C ALA A 8 0.53 11.24 -3.41
N TRP A 9 0.58 10.39 -4.44
CA TRP A 9 1.44 9.21 -4.51
C TRP A 9 2.62 9.50 -5.43
N THR A 10 3.82 9.07 -5.05
CA THR A 10 4.99 9.07 -5.95
C THR A 10 5.04 7.79 -6.78
N LYS A 11 5.83 7.81 -7.85
CA LYS A 11 6.04 6.63 -8.70
C LYS A 11 6.70 5.49 -7.92
N GLU A 12 7.58 5.81 -6.98
CA GLU A 12 8.25 4.85 -6.12
C GLU A 12 7.26 4.18 -5.17
N GLU A 13 6.31 4.95 -4.61
CA GLU A 13 5.24 4.42 -3.78
C GLU A 13 4.29 3.50 -4.58
N ASP A 14 3.97 3.87 -5.82
CA ASP A 14 3.17 3.04 -6.73
C ASP A 14 3.88 1.73 -7.08
N ASN A 15 5.17 1.80 -7.41
CA ASN A 15 5.99 0.62 -7.71
C ASN A 15 6.05 -0.31 -6.49
N TYR A 16 6.25 0.25 -5.30
CA TYR A 16 6.30 -0.51 -4.06
C TYR A 16 4.95 -1.16 -3.73
N LEU A 17 3.84 -0.43 -3.90
CA LEU A 17 2.49 -0.97 -3.76
C LEU A 17 2.28 -2.17 -4.69
N ALA A 18 2.63 -2.03 -5.97
CA ALA A 18 2.49 -3.10 -6.95
C ALA A 18 3.36 -4.31 -6.63
N GLU A 19 4.63 -4.11 -6.27
CA GLU A 19 5.55 -5.18 -5.90
C GLU A 19 5.01 -6.02 -4.73
N VAL A 20 4.61 -5.36 -3.65
CA VAL A 20 4.14 -6.04 -2.43
C VAL A 20 2.80 -6.77 -2.68
N VAL A 21 1.88 -6.17 -3.45
CA VAL A 21 0.60 -6.81 -3.78
C VAL A 21 0.82 -8.04 -4.65
N LEU A 22 1.60 -7.93 -5.73
CA LEU A 22 1.88 -9.05 -6.62
C LEU A 22 2.63 -10.18 -5.90
N LYS A 23 3.63 -9.84 -5.08
CA LYS A 23 4.34 -10.82 -4.25
C LYS A 23 3.38 -11.54 -3.30
N SER A 24 2.52 -10.80 -2.59
CA SER A 24 1.57 -11.38 -1.64
C SER A 24 0.61 -12.36 -2.31
N ILE A 25 0.10 -12.03 -3.49
CA ILE A 25 -0.78 -12.91 -4.26
C ILE A 25 -0.02 -14.16 -4.74
N ASN A 26 1.20 -13.99 -5.23
CA ASN A 26 2.03 -15.10 -5.70
C ASN A 26 2.41 -16.09 -4.57
N GLU A 27 2.50 -15.60 -3.33
CA GLU A 27 2.75 -16.41 -2.13
C GLU A 27 1.47 -17.00 -1.52
N GLY A 28 0.30 -16.83 -2.16
CA GLY A 28 -0.99 -17.35 -1.68
C GLY A 28 -1.63 -16.53 -0.56
N SER A 29 -1.14 -15.32 -0.31
CA SER A 29 -1.75 -14.35 0.60
C SER A 29 -2.78 -13.47 -0.13
N THR A 30 -3.29 -12.45 0.55
CA THR A 30 -4.32 -11.55 0.02
C THR A 30 -3.79 -10.15 -0.24
N GLN A 31 -4.42 -9.42 -1.17
CA GLN A 31 -4.16 -7.98 -1.36
C GLN A 31 -4.39 -7.16 -0.07
N LEU A 32 -5.33 -7.58 0.79
CA LEU A 32 -5.58 -6.91 2.07
C LEU A 32 -4.38 -7.03 3.02
N THR A 33 -3.67 -8.16 2.99
CA THR A 33 -2.41 -8.34 3.71
C THR A 33 -1.34 -7.39 3.16
N ALA A 34 -1.21 -7.32 1.83
CA ALA A 34 -0.28 -6.41 1.16
C ALA A 34 -0.55 -4.94 1.54
N PHE A 35 -1.81 -4.49 1.53
CA PHE A 35 -2.17 -3.12 1.89
C PHE A 35 -1.78 -2.76 3.32
N LYS A 36 -1.85 -3.71 4.27
CA LYS A 36 -1.39 -3.48 5.65
C LYS A 36 0.14 -3.30 5.71
N ILE A 37 0.88 -4.09 4.94
CA ILE A 37 2.34 -4.00 4.85
C ILE A 37 2.74 -2.65 4.25
N VAL A 38 2.16 -2.28 3.10
CA VAL A 38 2.47 -1.02 2.41
C VAL A 38 2.10 0.18 3.26
N ALA A 39 0.92 0.15 3.90
CA ALA A 39 0.46 1.19 4.82
C ALA A 39 1.47 1.45 5.95
N GLY A 40 2.00 0.39 6.57
CA GLY A 40 3.01 0.51 7.62
C GLY A 40 4.32 1.12 7.14
N ASN A 41 4.77 0.75 5.94
CA ASN A 41 6.05 1.23 5.38
C ASN A 41 5.97 2.67 4.86
N LEU A 42 4.85 3.07 4.26
CA LEU A 42 4.66 4.40 3.67
C LEU A 42 4.00 5.41 4.61
N SER A 43 3.71 5.03 5.87
CA SER A 43 2.91 5.84 6.79
C SER A 43 1.57 6.27 6.18
N ARG A 44 0.89 5.32 5.53
CA ARG A 44 -0.44 5.47 4.91
C ARG A 44 -1.44 4.56 5.62
N THR A 45 -2.71 4.60 5.22
CA THR A 45 -3.72 3.66 5.71
C THR A 45 -3.93 2.53 4.69
N ALA A 46 -4.33 1.35 5.16
CA ALA A 46 -4.65 0.23 4.27
C ALA A 46 -5.82 0.58 3.31
N ALA A 47 -6.76 1.42 3.77
CA ALA A 47 -7.84 1.94 2.93
C ALA A 47 -7.33 2.85 1.80
N ALA A 48 -6.35 3.74 2.08
CA ALA A 48 -5.72 4.56 1.05
C ALA A 48 -4.94 3.72 0.03
N CYS A 49 -4.26 2.66 0.48
CA CYS A 49 -3.59 1.71 -0.42
C CYS A 49 -4.59 0.99 -1.32
N GLY A 50 -5.72 0.54 -0.75
CA GLY A 50 -6.79 -0.09 -1.53
C GLY A 50 -7.47 0.86 -2.53
N TYR A 51 -7.69 2.12 -2.15
CA TYR A 51 -8.20 3.14 -3.08
C TYR A 51 -7.23 3.42 -4.21
N ARG A 52 -5.92 3.46 -3.94
CA ARG A 52 -4.90 3.68 -4.98
C ARG A 52 -4.77 2.49 -5.94
N TRP A 53 -4.99 1.27 -5.44
CA TRP A 53 -4.87 0.03 -6.21
C TRP A 53 -6.03 -0.19 -7.20
N ASN A 54 -7.23 0.27 -6.85
CA ASN A 54 -8.42 0.20 -7.72
C ASN A 54 -8.34 1.22 -8.87
#